data_AF-A0A151UFL0-F1
#
_entry.id   AF-A0A151UFL0-F1
#
_cell.length_a   1.000
_cell.length_b   1.000
_cell.length_c   1.000
_cell.angle_alpha   90.00
_cell.angle_beta   90.00
_cell.angle_gamma   90.00
#
_symmetry.space_group_name_H-M   'P 1'
#
loop_
_entity.id
_entity.type
_entity.pdbx_description
1 polymer ?
#
loop_
_entity_poly.entity_id
_entity_poly.type
_entity_poly.pdbx_seq_one_letter_code
_entity_poly.pdbx_strand_id
1 'polypeptide(L)' 'MCLTLLQYPAPVRPPKLQLVVFDDSEPLDWIFQAEQFFLFYQVPWEQRVPMVAFYMKGDALSWFKWMYSLNQLGDWTFFS' A
#
# COMPACT_ATOMS: atom_id res chain seq x y z
N MET A 1 -21.51 -18.01 -44.19
CA MET A 1 -21.34 -16.78 -43.38
C MET A 1 -20.36 -17.09 -42.26
N CYS A 2 -19.12 -16.61 -42.41
CA CYS A 2 -18.06 -16.81 -41.43
C CYS A 2 -18.22 -15.75 -40.34
N LEU A 3 -18.47 -16.18 -39.10
CA LEU A 3 -18.54 -15.30 -37.94
C LEU A 3 -17.12 -14.75 -37.71
N THR A 4 -16.90 -13.51 -38.09
CA THR A 4 -15.70 -12.74 -37.71
C THR A 4 -15.58 -12.74 -36.20
N LEU A 5 -14.50 -13.33 -35.70
CA LEU A 5 -14.08 -13.29 -34.31
C LEU A 5 -14.05 -11.83 -33.86
N LEU A 6 -14.97 -11.42 -32.99
CA LEU A 6 -14.83 -10.20 -32.21
C LEU A 6 -13.60 -10.40 -31.32
N GLN A 7 -12.47 -9.91 -31.78
CA GLN A 7 -11.22 -9.91 -31.03
C GLN A 7 -11.38 -8.85 -29.94
N TYR A 8 -11.93 -9.25 -28.79
CA TYR A 8 -11.96 -8.39 -27.61
C TYR A 8 -10.52 -7.98 -27.29
N PRO A 9 -10.21 -6.69 -27.13
CA PRO A 9 -8.89 -6.28 -26.70
C PRO A 9 -8.58 -7.01 -25.38
N ALA A 10 -7.40 -7.61 -25.30
CA ALA A 10 -6.96 -8.26 -24.08
C ALA A 10 -7.13 -7.27 -22.91
N PRO A 11 -7.64 -7.71 -21.75
CA PRO A 11 -7.77 -6.83 -20.59
C PRO A 11 -6.43 -6.15 -20.33
N VAL A 12 -6.42 -4.82 -20.32
CA VAL A 12 -5.22 -4.07 -19.98
C VAL A 12 -4.88 -4.42 -18.54
N ARG A 13 -3.78 -5.14 -18.34
CA ARG A 13 -3.31 -5.47 -17.00
C ARG A 13 -2.84 -4.16 -16.36
N PRO A 14 -3.34 -3.80 -15.16
CA PRO A 14 -2.84 -2.63 -14.47
C PRO A 14 -1.32 -2.72 -14.28
N PRO A 15 -0.60 -1.59 -14.34
CA PRO A 15 0.83 -1.59 -14.02
C PRO A 15 1.06 -2.18 -12.63
N LYS A 16 2.16 -2.94 -12.50
CA LYS A 16 2.63 -3.41 -11.19
C LYS A 16 3.30 -2.23 -10.48
N LEU A 17 2.55 -1.54 -9.64
CA LEU A 17 3.10 -0.52 -8.76
C LEU A 17 3.77 -1.20 -7.56
N GLN A 18 4.87 -0.63 -7.09
CA GLN A 18 5.54 -1.04 -5.87
C GLN A 18 5.62 0.18 -4.96
N LEU A 19 5.19 0.02 -3.72
CA LEU A 19 5.41 1.03 -2.70
C LEU A 19 6.91 1.04 -2.35
N VAL A 20 7.50 2.23 -2.25
CA VAL A 20 8.90 2.37 -1.87
C VAL A 20 9.06 2.10 -0.37
N VAL A 21 10.23 1.60 0.04
CA VAL A 21 10.54 1.43 1.46
C VAL A 21 10.80 2.81 2.06
N PHE A 22 10.17 3.10 3.20
CA PHE A 22 10.35 4.33 3.94
C PHE A 22 11.81 4.47 4.41
N ASP A 23 12.42 5.62 4.15
CA ASP A 23 13.83 5.93 4.40
C ASP A 23 14.04 7.08 5.38
N ASP A 24 13.02 7.38 6.19
CA ASP A 24 13.05 8.38 7.26
C ASP A 24 13.20 9.84 6.78
N SER A 25 13.10 10.13 5.48
CA SER A 25 13.29 11.49 4.94
C SER A 25 12.00 12.30 4.82
N GLU A 26 11.02 11.82 4.04
CA GLU A 26 9.80 12.56 3.68
C GLU A 26 8.53 11.74 4.02
N PRO A 27 8.07 11.74 5.29
CA PRO A 27 6.95 10.91 5.74
C PRO A 27 5.62 11.25 5.06
N LEU A 28 5.34 12.53 4.80
CA LEU A 28 4.07 12.94 4.19
C LEU A 28 3.98 12.49 2.72
N ASP A 29 5.07 12.64 1.96
CA ASP A 29 5.14 12.16 0.58
C ASP A 29 4.99 10.63 0.53
N TRP A 30 5.60 9.93 1.48
CA TRP A 30 5.50 8.49 1.59
C TRP A 30 4.08 8.02 1.94
N ILE A 31 3.43 8.68 2.90
CA ILE A 31 2.02 8.42 3.27
C ILE A 31 1.12 8.63 2.06
N PHE A 32 1.28 9.74 1.33
CA PHE A 32 0.51 10.00 0.12
C PHE A 32 0.68 8.89 -0.91
N GLN A 33 1.91 8.41 -1.14
CA GLN A 33 2.17 7.28 -2.04
C GLN A 33 1.51 5.97 -1.57
N ALA A 34 1.56 5.68 -0.26
CA ALA A 34 0.88 4.53 0.32
C ALA A 34 -0.64 4.61 0.14
N GLU A 35 -1.25 5.78 0.30
CA GLU A 35 -2.67 5.98 0.04
C GLU A 35 -3.05 5.74 -1.42
N GLN A 36 -2.26 6.26 -2.36
CA GLN A 36 -2.48 5.99 -3.79
C GLN A 36 -2.35 4.48 -4.10
N PHE A 37 -1.38 3.81 -3.48
CA PHE A 37 -1.21 2.37 -3.61
C PHE A 37 -2.43 1.60 -3.10
N PHE A 38 -2.95 1.95 -1.92
CA PHE A 38 -4.14 1.31 -1.35
C PHE A 38 -5.39 1.53 -2.18
N LEU A 39 -5.59 2.75 -2.71
CA LEU A 39 -6.70 3.05 -3.60
C LEU A 39 -6.64 2.23 -4.89
N PHE A 40 -5.45 2.13 -5.49
CA PHE A 40 -5.25 1.40 -6.73
C PHE A 40 -5.47 -0.11 -6.58
N TYR A 41 -4.95 -0.70 -5.51
CA TYR A 41 -5.09 -2.13 -5.22
C TYR A 41 -6.34 -2.49 -4.42
N GLN A 42 -7.18 -1.50 -4.09
CA GLN A 42 -8.37 -1.66 -3.25
C GLN A 42 -8.06 -2.38 -1.93
N VAL A 43 -6.94 -2.01 -1.31
CA VAL A 43 -6.51 -2.61 -0.04
C VAL A 43 -7.53 -2.27 1.06
N PRO A 44 -8.12 -3.29 1.72
CA PRO A 44 -9.07 -3.08 2.80
C PRO A 44 -8.48 -2.24 3.94
N TRP A 45 -9.33 -1.45 4.59
CA TRP A 45 -8.90 -0.47 5.60
C TRP A 45 -8.09 -1.09 6.73
N GLU A 46 -8.59 -2.20 7.26
CA GLU A 46 -7.99 -2.99 8.34
C GLU A 46 -6.64 -3.64 7.97
N GLN A 47 -6.32 -3.70 6.68
CA GLN A 47 -5.06 -4.29 6.19
C GLN A 47 -3.97 -3.24 5.96
N ARG A 48 -4.29 -1.94 5.94
CA ARG A 48 -3.34 -0.88 5.55
C ARG A 48 -2.18 -0.75 6.53
N VAL A 49 -2.48 -0.63 7.84
CA VAL A 49 -1.47 -0.53 8.90
C VAL A 49 -0.54 -1.75 8.97
N PRO A 50 -1.04 -3.01 8.99
CA PRO A 50 -0.13 -4.16 8.96
C PRO A 50 0.62 -4.29 7.63
N MET A 51 0.05 -3.80 6.51
CA MET A 51 0.72 -3.82 5.21
C MET A 51 1.91 -2.85 5.15
N VAL A 52 1.80 -1.63 5.70
CA VAL A 52 2.91 -0.66 5.68
C VAL A 52 4.13 -1.11 6.46
N ALA A 53 3.97 -2.00 7.46
CA ALA A 53 5.09 -2.55 8.21
C ALA A 53 6.12 -3.26 7.31
N PHE A 54 5.69 -3.86 6.19
CA PHE A 54 6.58 -4.50 5.21
C PHE A 54 7.44 -3.51 4.42
N TYR A 55 7.04 -2.24 4.41
CA TYR A 55 7.71 -1.15 3.70
C TYR A 55 8.43 -0.19 4.64
N MET A 56 8.72 -0.63 5.87
CA MET A 56 9.54 0.10 6.83
C MET A 56 10.84 -0.64 7.11
N LYS A 57 11.88 0.10 7.43
CA LYS A 57 13.18 -0.44 7.89
C LYS A 57 13.72 0.43 9.02
N GLY A 58 14.82 -0.01 9.63
CA GLY A 58 15.54 0.78 10.62
C GLY A 58 14.69 1.22 11.81
N ASP A 59 14.77 2.51 12.13
CA ASP A 59 14.13 3.10 13.31
C ASP A 59 12.61 3.15 13.16
N ALA A 60 12.08 3.44 11.96
CA ALA A 60 10.64 3.41 11.70
C ALA A 60 10.01 2.04 11.99
N LEU A 61 10.63 0.95 11.52
CA LEU A 61 10.13 -0.40 11.80
C LEU A 61 10.26 -0.75 13.29
N SER A 62 11.29 -0.25 13.96
CA SER A 62 11.49 -0.45 15.41
C SER A 62 10.41 0.28 16.22
N TRP A 63 10.10 1.52 15.86
CA TRP A 63 8.98 2.28 16.41
C TRP A 63 7.64 1.56 16.18
N PHE A 64 7.40 1.08 14.95
CA PHE A 64 6.17 0.35 14.62
C PHE A 64 5.99 -0.88 15.51
N LYS A 65 7.06 -1.69 15.69
CA LYS A 65 7.03 -2.87 16.58
C LYS A 65 6.74 -2.48 18.03
N TRP A 66 7.30 -1.37 18.50
CA TRP A 66 7.05 -0.87 19.85
C TRP A 66 5.58 -0.44 20.03
N MET A 67 5.03 0.37 19.12
CA MET A 67 3.61 0.77 19.15
C MET A 67 2.67 -0.44 19.05
N TYR A 68 3.01 -1.43 18.24
CA TYR A 68 2.30 -2.70 18.16
C TYR A 68 2.30 -3.43 19.51
N SER A 69 3.45 -3.53 20.17
CA SER A 69 3.58 -4.20 21.48
C SER A 69 2.74 -3.54 22.58
N LEU A 70 2.49 -2.25 22.45
CA LEU A 70 1.65 -1.47 23.37
C LEU A 70 0.16 -1.49 23.00
N ASN A 71 -0.22 -2.16 21.91
CA ASN A 71 -1.57 -2.13 21.34
C ASN A 71 -2.06 -0.69 21.07
N GLN A 72 -1.14 0.18 20.64
CA GLN A 72 -1.39 1.59 20.33
C GLN A 72 -1.39 1.90 18.84
N LEU A 73 -1.15 0.90 17.99
CA LEU A 73 -1.42 1.03 16.56
C LEU A 73 -2.93 0.99 16.36
N GLY A 74 -3.51 2.17 16.15
CA GLY A 74 -4.91 2.33 15.75
C GLY A 74 -5.13 1.91 14.28
N ASP A 75 -6.07 2.57 13.62
CA ASP A 75 -6.29 2.39 12.20
C ASP A 75 -5.43 3.34 11.35
N TRP A 76 -5.63 3.31 10.03
CA TRP A 76 -4.86 4.15 9.11
C TRP A 76 -4.99 5.65 9.42
N THR A 77 -6.16 6.12 9.86
CA THR A 77 -6.37 7.56 10.22
C THR A 77 -5.49 8.00 11.38
N PHE A 78 -5.24 7.10 12.34
CA PHE A 78 -4.35 7.40 13.47
C PHE A 78 -2.86 7.24 13.11
N PHE A 79 -2.57 6.45 12.09
CA PHE A 79 -1.20 6.17 11.65
C PHE A 79 -0.63 7.26 10.73
N SER A 80 -1.44 7.77 9.79
CA SER A 80 -1.07 8.76 8.78
C SER A 80 -1.07 10.19 9.30
#